data_AF-A0A1I2GWP2-F1
#
_entry.id   AF-A0A1I2GWP2-F1
#
_cell.length_a   1.000
_cell.length_b   1.000
_cell.length_c   1.000
_cell.angle_alpha   90.00
_cell.angle_beta   90.00
_cell.angle_gamma   90.00
#
_symmetry.space_group_name_H-M   'P 1'
#
loop_
_entity.id
_entity.type
_entity.pdbx_description
1 polymer ?
#
loop_
_entity_poly.entity_id
_entity_poly.type
_entity_poly.pdbx_seq_one_letter_code
_entity_poly.pdbx_strand_id
1 'polypeptide(L)'
;MNTFLILLSSLLWWVLYSSIGALFVAIIAWAVLRWIERCPPVFNRTYLACLLWMLLDVIVGGSVLMKHGAQADPLAQLHTFGWRAAIVLNMLIGAGLLWRLVPRIDARRIKPTSACLAVAVIMLVAFGAITSLQA
;
A
#
# COMPACT_ATOMS: atom_id res chain seq x y z
N MET A 1 4.17 -7.43 32.90
CA MET A 1 3.06 -6.49 32.63
C MET A 1 3.46 -5.36 31.69
N ASN A 2 4.57 -4.65 31.96
CA ASN A 2 5.00 -3.49 31.15
C ASN A 2 5.24 -3.83 29.65
N THR A 3 5.93 -4.92 29.35
CA THR A 3 6.23 -5.34 27.96
C THR A 3 4.96 -5.62 27.14
N PHE A 4 3.93 -6.21 27.77
CA PHE A 4 2.66 -6.50 27.10
C PHE A 4 1.91 -5.20 26.75
N LEU A 5 1.85 -4.25 27.69
CA LEU A 5 1.23 -2.95 27.48
C LEU A 5 1.93 -2.14 26.39
N ILE A 6 3.27 -2.16 26.36
CA ILE A 6 4.07 -1.50 25.32
C ILE A 6 3.77 -2.12 23.95
N LEU A 7 3.80 -3.45 23.85
CA LEU A 7 3.56 -4.14 22.57
C LEU A 7 2.15 -3.88 22.04
N LEU A 8 1.16 -3.89 22.93
CA LEU A 8 -0.23 -3.61 22.58
C LEU A 8 -0.44 -2.16 22.15
N SER A 9 0.19 -1.20 22.85
CA SER A 9 0.19 0.22 22.47
C SER A 9 0.83 0.44 21.09
N SER A 10 1.98 -0.16 20.82
CA SER A 10 2.65 -0.08 19.52
C SER A 10 1.82 -0.70 18.39
N LEU A 11 1.16 -1.84 18.63
CA LEU A 11 0.26 -2.47 17.67
C LEU A 11 -0.95 -1.58 17.35
N LEU A 12 -1.56 -0.96 18.38
CA LEU A 12 -2.67 -0.05 18.19
C LEU A 12 -2.26 1.15 17.33
N TRP A 13 -1.13 1.77 17.64
CA TRP A 13 -0.59 2.88 16.86
C TRP A 13 -0.31 2.50 15.41
N TRP A 14 0.29 1.34 15.19
CA TRP A 14 0.54 0.82 13.86
C TRP A 14 -0.75 0.65 13.05
N VAL A 15 -1.78 0.04 13.64
CA VAL A 15 -3.09 -0.14 12.97
C VAL A 15 -3.76 1.21 12.70
N LEU A 16 -3.73 2.15 13.64
CA LEU A 16 -4.35 3.47 13.50
C LEU A 16 -3.72 4.30 12.38
N TYR A 17 -2.38 4.39 12.34
CA TYR A 17 -1.69 5.10 11.26
C TYR A 17 -1.92 4.44 9.90
N SER A 18 -1.87 3.10 9.84
CA SER A 18 -2.13 2.35 8.61
C SER A 18 -3.57 2.56 8.12
N SER A 19 -4.53 2.64 9.03
CA SER A 19 -5.95 2.91 8.74
C SER A 19 -6.14 4.28 8.10
N ILE A 20 -5.52 5.33 8.66
CA ILE A 20 -5.59 6.68 8.12
C ILE A 20 -4.94 6.73 6.72
N GLY A 21 -3.72 6.20 6.57
CA GLY A 21 -3.02 6.15 5.29
C GLY A 21 -3.78 5.35 4.23
N ALA A 22 -4.34 4.21 4.62
CA ALA A 22 -5.14 3.35 3.75
C ALA A 22 -6.39 4.05 3.23
N LEU A 23 -6.99 4.99 3.98
CA LEU A 23 -8.14 5.75 3.53
C LEU A 23 -7.79 6.62 2.31
N PHE A 24 -6.67 7.35 2.35
CA PHE A 24 -6.20 8.15 1.21
C PHE A 24 -5.89 7.27 0.00
N VAL A 25 -5.18 6.17 0.22
CA VAL A 25 -4.85 5.20 -0.84
C VAL A 25 -6.12 4.59 -1.44
N ALA A 26 -7.10 4.26 -0.60
CA ALA A 26 -8.38 3.69 -1.03
C ALA A 26 -9.20 4.67 -1.87
N ILE A 27 -9.17 5.98 -1.57
CA ILE A 27 -9.83 7.00 -2.39
C ILE A 27 -9.22 7.04 -3.80
N ILE A 28 -7.88 7.04 -3.89
CA ILE A 28 -7.17 7.02 -5.18
C ILE A 28 -7.50 5.73 -5.93
N ALA A 29 -7.36 4.57 -5.28
CA ALA A 29 -7.64 3.27 -5.87
C ALA A 29 -9.08 3.19 -6.40
N TRP A 30 -10.04 3.64 -5.59
CA TRP A 30 -11.45 3.65 -5.93
C TRP A 30 -11.76 4.55 -7.13
N ALA A 31 -11.18 5.76 -7.15
CA ALA A 31 -11.35 6.69 -8.28
C ALA A 31 -10.77 6.11 -9.58
N VAL A 32 -9.56 5.55 -9.53
CA VAL A 32 -8.89 4.94 -10.69
C VAL A 32 -9.65 3.71 -11.19
N LEU A 33 -10.07 2.82 -10.30
CA LEU A 33 -10.85 1.64 -10.66
C LEU A 33 -12.20 2.03 -11.28
N ARG A 34 -12.91 3.00 -10.70
CA ARG A 34 -14.16 3.52 -11.25
C ARG A 34 -13.96 4.09 -12.66
N TRP A 35 -12.84 4.79 -12.89
CA TRP A 35 -12.51 5.37 -14.19
C TRP A 35 -12.26 4.29 -15.26
N ILE A 36 -11.44 3.30 -14.95
CA ILE A 36 -11.03 2.24 -15.89
C ILE A 36 -12.18 1.28 -16.16
N GLU A 37 -12.86 0.85 -15.10
CA GLU A 37 -13.86 -0.20 -15.19
C GLU A 37 -15.24 0.29 -15.60
N ARG A 38 -15.45 1.62 -15.59
CA ARG A 38 -16.74 2.32 -15.83
C ARG A 38 -17.88 1.89 -14.89
N CYS A 39 -17.61 1.02 -13.93
CA CYS A 39 -18.53 0.57 -12.89
C CYS A 39 -17.97 0.95 -11.52
N PRO A 40 -18.80 1.37 -10.55
CA PRO A 40 -18.31 1.67 -9.22
C PRO A 40 -17.88 0.37 -8.49
N PRO A 41 -16.67 0.29 -7.94
CA PRO A 41 -16.31 -0.77 -7.00
C PRO A 41 -16.84 -0.42 -5.59
N VAL A 42 -17.04 -1.46 -4.76
CA VAL A 42 -17.52 -1.26 -3.38
C VAL A 42 -16.40 -0.65 -2.53
N PHE A 43 -16.59 0.60 -2.07
CA PHE A 43 -15.58 1.35 -1.33
C PHE A 43 -15.08 0.61 -0.07
N ASN A 44 -15.98 -0.07 0.64
CA ASN A 44 -15.61 -0.83 1.84
C ASN A 44 -14.60 -1.96 1.53
N ARG A 45 -14.75 -2.62 0.37
CA ARG A 45 -13.84 -3.69 -0.08
C ARG A 45 -12.51 -3.14 -0.60
N THR A 46 -12.54 -2.01 -1.31
CA THR A 46 -11.30 -1.32 -1.73
C THR A 46 -10.51 -0.82 -0.52
N TYR A 47 -11.21 -0.27 0.48
CA TYR A 47 -10.59 0.17 1.72
C TYR A 47 -9.93 -0.99 2.47
N LEU A 48 -10.65 -2.10 2.67
CA LEU A 48 -10.08 -3.28 3.33
C LEU A 48 -8.83 -3.81 2.60
N ALA A 49 -8.86 -3.85 1.27
CA ALA A 49 -7.70 -4.27 0.47
C ALA A 49 -6.51 -3.32 0.66
N CYS A 50 -6.74 -2.00 0.64
CA CYS A 50 -5.70 -1.00 0.85
C CYS A 50 -5.16 -1.01 2.29
N LEU A 51 -6.02 -1.30 3.28
CA LEU A 51 -5.62 -1.41 4.69
C LEU A 51 -4.72 -2.62 4.92
N LEU A 52 -5.08 -3.78 4.38
CA LEU A 52 -4.22 -4.96 4.44
C LEU A 52 -2.90 -4.72 3.71
N TRP A 53 -2.95 -4.02 2.58
CA TRP A 53 -1.74 -3.67 1.84
C TRP A 53 -0.83 -2.73 2.64
N MET A 54 -1.37 -1.67 3.24
CA MET A 54 -0.62 -0.74 4.11
C MET A 54 -0.02 -1.42 5.35
N LEU A 55 -0.77 -2.31 6.00
CA LEU A 55 -0.24 -3.09 7.11
C LEU A 55 0.97 -3.94 6.68
N LEU A 56 0.88 -4.61 5.53
CA LEU A 56 2.00 -5.39 5.00
C LEU A 56 3.17 -4.50 4.57
N ASP A 57 2.90 -3.35 3.97
CA ASP A 57 3.92 -2.40 3.52
C ASP A 57 4.79 -1.92 4.70
N VAL A 58 4.18 -1.64 5.86
CA VAL A 58 4.94 -1.28 7.07
C VAL A 58 5.84 -2.41 7.55
N ILE A 59 5.42 -3.68 7.43
CA ILE A 59 6.26 -4.83 7.78
C ILE A 59 7.43 -4.94 6.81
N VAL A 60 7.15 -4.81 5.50
CA VAL A 60 8.16 -4.89 4.45
C VAL A 60 9.17 -3.74 4.58
N GLY A 61 8.69 -2.49 4.65
CA GLY A 61 9.52 -1.30 4.83
C GLY A 61 10.29 -1.31 6.14
N GLY A 62 9.64 -1.68 7.25
CA GLY A 62 10.28 -1.83 8.56
C GLY A 62 11.41 -2.87 8.54
N SER A 63 11.20 -4.02 7.88
CA SER A 63 12.23 -5.05 7.77
C SER A 63 13.47 -4.58 7.01
N VAL A 64 13.32 -3.67 6.05
CA VAL A 64 14.45 -3.11 5.30
C VAL A 64 15.15 -2.01 6.09
N LEU A 65 14.40 -1.13 6.76
CA LEU A 65 14.94 -0.12 7.67
C LEU A 65 15.80 -0.74 8.77
N MET A 66 15.39 -1.89 9.33
CA MET A 66 16.20 -2.63 10.30
C MET A 66 17.52 -3.15 9.72
N LYS A 67 17.57 -3.48 8.42
CA LYS A 67 18.78 -4.00 7.76
C LYS A 67 19.78 -2.92 7.37
N HIS A 68 19.31 -1.73 7.01
CA HIS A 68 20.16 -0.67 6.47
C HIS A 68 20.33 0.55 7.40
N GLY A 69 19.61 0.60 8.53
CA GLY A 69 19.65 1.73 9.46
C GLY A 69 18.87 2.95 8.96
N ALA A 70 18.59 3.89 9.86
CA ALA A 70 17.75 5.06 9.59
C ALA A 70 18.38 6.14 8.66
N GLN A 71 19.65 5.96 8.27
CA GLN A 71 20.45 6.96 7.53
C GLN A 71 20.77 6.52 6.10
N ALA A 72 20.01 5.60 5.54
CA ALA A 72 20.25 5.16 4.19
C ALA A 72 19.55 6.08 3.17
N ASP A 73 20.32 6.59 2.22
CA ASP A 73 19.78 7.39 1.12
C ASP A 73 18.79 6.56 0.29
N PRO A 74 17.50 6.95 0.22
CA PRO A 74 16.47 6.19 -0.50
C PRO A 74 16.80 6.00 -1.99
N LEU A 75 17.44 7.01 -2.59
CA LEU A 75 17.87 6.99 -3.99
C LEU A 75 19.07 6.07 -4.21
N ALA A 76 20.03 6.04 -3.29
CA ALA A 76 21.17 5.13 -3.35
C ALA A 76 20.73 3.66 -3.19
N GLN A 77 19.74 3.39 -2.35
CA GLN A 77 19.19 2.06 -2.16
C GLN A 77 18.42 1.53 -3.38
N LEU A 78 17.87 2.41 -4.23
CA LEU A 78 17.17 2.05 -5.46
C LEU A 78 18.03 1.25 -6.45
N HIS A 79 19.35 1.42 -6.39
CA HIS A 79 20.29 0.67 -7.22
C HIS A 79 20.54 -0.76 -6.71
N THR A 80 20.16 -1.08 -5.48
CA THR A 80 20.38 -2.41 -4.88
C THR A 80 19.29 -3.39 -5.33
N PHE A 81 19.70 -4.58 -5.78
CA PHE A 81 18.77 -5.64 -6.22
C PHE A 81 17.70 -5.98 -5.16
N GLY A 82 18.08 -6.03 -3.88
CA GLY A 82 17.16 -6.33 -2.78
C GLY A 82 16.02 -5.33 -2.64
N TRP A 83 16.29 -4.03 -2.81
CA TRP A 83 15.25 -2.99 -2.70
C TRP A 83 14.31 -3.00 -3.91
N ARG A 84 14.85 -3.20 -5.11
CA ARG A 84 14.05 -3.37 -6.33
C ARG A 84 13.12 -4.57 -6.22
N ALA A 85 13.63 -5.70 -5.72
CA ALA A 85 12.83 -6.89 -5.48
C ALA A 85 11.73 -6.64 -4.43
N ALA A 86 12.04 -5.93 -3.34
CA ALA A 86 11.07 -5.58 -2.31
C ALA A 86 9.94 -4.69 -2.85
N ILE A 87 10.26 -3.66 -3.65
CA ILE A 87 9.27 -2.78 -4.29
C ILE A 87 8.36 -3.57 -5.24
N VAL A 88 8.95 -4.42 -6.08
CA VAL A 88 8.18 -5.25 -7.02
C VAL A 88 7.26 -6.20 -6.26
N LEU A 89 7.78 -6.84 -5.20
CA LEU A 89 6.98 -7.73 -4.36
C LEU A 89 5.82 -6.98 -3.70
N ASN A 90 6.06 -5.77 -3.20
CA ASN A 90 5.04 -4.92 -2.62
C ASN A 90 3.94 -4.55 -3.64
N MET A 91 4.34 -4.18 -4.87
CA MET A 91 3.39 -3.94 -5.97
C MET A 91 2.55 -5.18 -6.28
N LEU A 92 3.16 -6.36 -6.33
CA LEU A 92 2.45 -7.62 -6.59
C LEU A 92 1.46 -7.97 -5.47
N ILE A 93 1.84 -7.73 -4.22
CA ILE A 93 0.97 -7.91 -3.05
C ILE A 93 -0.22 -6.97 -3.12
N GLY A 94 0.00 -5.68 -3.37
CA GLY A 94 -1.07 -4.69 -3.53
C GLY A 94 -2.02 -5.03 -4.67
N ALA A 95 -1.48 -5.42 -5.83
CA ALA A 95 -2.28 -5.78 -6.99
C ALA A 95 -3.09 -7.06 -6.74
N GLY A 96 -2.48 -8.06 -6.09
CA GLY A 96 -3.14 -9.31 -5.71
C GLY A 96 -4.26 -9.10 -4.69
N LEU A 97 -4.04 -8.25 -3.68
CA LEU A 97 -5.05 -7.87 -2.69
C LEU A 97 -6.24 -7.17 -3.35
N LEU A 98 -5.99 -6.17 -4.18
CA LEU A 98 -7.05 -5.47 -4.92
C LEU A 98 -7.81 -6.44 -5.83
N TRP A 99 -7.10 -7.26 -6.61
CA TRP A 99 -7.71 -8.22 -7.52
C TRP A 99 -8.60 -9.25 -6.81
N ARG A 100 -8.17 -9.75 -5.66
CA ARG A 100 -8.88 -10.81 -4.93
C ARG A 100 -10.01 -10.28 -4.04
N LEU A 101 -9.81 -9.14 -3.39
CA LEU A 101 -10.73 -8.63 -2.36
C LEU A 101 -11.74 -7.62 -2.89
N VAL A 102 -11.50 -6.99 -4.04
CA VAL A 102 -12.41 -5.99 -4.63
C VAL A 102 -13.26 -6.66 -5.71
N PRO A 103 -14.53 -6.98 -5.43
CA PRO A 103 -15.48 -7.33 -6.47
C PRO A 103 -16.02 -6.06 -7.15
N ARG A 104 -16.41 -6.19 -8.43
CA ARG A 104 -17.34 -5.23 -9.07
C ARG A 104 -18.71 -5.32 -8.42
N ILE A 105 -19.51 -4.26 -8.58
CA ILE A 105 -20.94 -4.27 -8.23
C ILE A 105 -21.70 -5.44 -8.89
N ASP A 106 -21.29 -5.85 -10.10
CA ASP A 106 -21.85 -7.01 -10.83
C ASP A 106 -21.41 -8.39 -10.26
N ALA A 107 -20.83 -8.45 -9.05
CA ALA A 107 -20.24 -9.65 -8.45
C ALA A 107 -19.10 -10.32 -9.24
N ARG A 108 -18.65 -9.72 -10.36
CA ARG A 108 -17.48 -10.16 -11.14
C ARG A 108 -16.18 -9.64 -10.53
N ARG A 109 -15.09 -10.41 -10.64
CA ARG A 109 -13.74 -9.98 -10.27
C ARG A 109 -13.29 -8.84 -11.19
N ILE A 110 -12.52 -7.90 -10.65
CA ILE A 110 -11.85 -6.86 -11.46
C ILE A 110 -10.79 -7.49 -12.36
N LYS A 111 -10.43 -6.82 -13.46
CA LYS A 111 -9.36 -7.31 -14.34
C LYS A 111 -8.01 -7.19 -13.60
N PRO A 112 -7.10 -8.17 -13.71
CA PRO A 112 -5.78 -8.06 -13.08
C PRO A 112 -4.99 -6.85 -13.61
N THR A 113 -5.23 -6.45 -14.87
CA THR A 113 -4.64 -5.25 -15.47
C THR A 113 -5.13 -3.96 -14.83
N SER A 114 -6.41 -3.84 -14.46
CA SER A 114 -6.93 -2.65 -13.78
C SER A 114 -6.43 -2.54 -12.35
N ALA A 115 -6.29 -3.68 -11.64
CA ALA A 115 -5.68 -3.73 -10.32
C ALA A 115 -4.22 -3.27 -10.34
N CYS A 116 -3.43 -3.76 -11.31
CA CYS A 116 -2.04 -3.34 -11.49
C CYS A 116 -1.92 -1.84 -11.79
N LEU A 117 -2.77 -1.31 -12.68
CA LEU A 117 -2.78 0.11 -13.03
C LEU A 117 -3.12 0.99 -11.81
N ALA A 118 -4.10 0.58 -10.99
CA ALA A 118 -4.45 1.28 -9.75
C ALA A 118 -3.26 1.36 -8.78
N VAL A 119 -2.53 0.27 -8.57
CA VAL A 119 -1.31 0.23 -7.75
C VAL A 119 -0.23 1.15 -8.32
N ALA A 120 -0.03 1.13 -9.64
CA ALA A 120 0.96 1.99 -10.29
C ALA A 120 0.66 3.49 -10.08
N VAL A 121 -0.61 3.89 -10.17
CA VAL A 121 -1.03 5.28 -9.91
C VAL A 121 -0.78 5.68 -8.46
N ILE A 122 -1.10 4.80 -7.50
CA ILE A 122 -0.85 5.05 -6.08
C ILE A 122 0.64 5.26 -5.82
N MET A 123 1.50 4.41 -6.39
CA MET A 123 2.95 4.52 -6.27
C MET A 123 3.48 5.81 -6.89
N LEU A 124 2.96 6.21 -8.05
CA LEU A 124 3.33 7.47 -8.70
C LEU A 124 2.95 8.68 -7.85
N VAL A 125 1.74 8.68 -7.26
CA VAL A 125 1.28 9.76 -6.36
C VAL A 125 2.13 9.80 -5.10
N ALA A 126 2.42 8.65 -4.49
CA ALA A 126 3.25 8.57 -3.28
C ALA A 126 4.68 9.07 -3.54
N PHE A 127 5.30 8.63 -4.64
CA PHE A 127 6.63 9.06 -5.02
C PHE A 127 6.67 10.57 -5.34
N GLY A 128 5.66 11.08 -6.07
CA GLY A 128 5.51 12.51 -6.34
C GLY A 128 5.35 13.34 -5.07
N ALA A 129 4.54 12.89 -4.12
CA ALA A 129 4.36 13.56 -2.83
C ALA A 129 5.68 13.62 -2.03
N ILE A 130 6.38 12.49 -1.89
CA ILE A 130 7.65 12.42 -1.16
C ILE A 130 8.71 13.32 -1.80
N THR A 131 8.87 13.25 -3.12
CA THR A 131 9.84 14.09 -3.83
C THR A 131 9.51 15.57 -3.76
N SER A 132 8.22 15.94 -3.83
CA SER A 132 7.79 17.35 -3.71
C SER A 132 7.99 17.94 -2.31
N LEU A 133 7.95 17.13 -1.25
CA LEU A 133 8.18 17.56 0.14
C LEU A 133 9.67 17.75 0.46
N GLN A 134 10.56 17.22 -0.39
CA GLN A 134 12.01 17.30 -0.25
C GLN A 134 12.65 18.37 -1.15
N ALA A 135 11.86 18.99 -2.04
CA ALA A 135 12.25 20.10 -2.90
C ALA A 135 12.00 21.45 -2.23
#